data_AF-A0A6C0LT43-F1
#
_entry.id   AF-A0A6C0LT43-F1
#
_cell.length_a   1.000
_cell.length_b   1.000
_cell.length_c   1.000
_cell.angle_alpha   90.00
_cell.angle_beta   90.00
_cell.angle_gamma   90.00
#
_symmetry.space_group_name_H-M   'P 1'
#
loop_
_entity.id
_entity.type
_entity.pdbx_description
1 polymer ?
#
loop_
_entity_poly.entity_id
_entity_poly.type
_entity_poly.pdbx_seq_one_letter_code
_entity_poly.pdbx_strand_id
1 'polypeptide(L)'
;MSLRTYIRKQLKLIASESRISSVAIGEIEALLINALEKVVMNAIVIKMNCRKRTVEARDIEASVKVSLPSEISKYGRSRALKAYTRYNATTVHPKGTSRSTKAGLDIPVSIVENMIRSMVADNEEKGLRVSDESGVYAGGVLQYLTIELLEVSLHEADKENKKTITDTIVVNAVKKDIDLGELFHCRYFEPSRMDFVVCN
;
A
#
# COMPACT_ATOMS: atom_id res chain seq x y z
N MET A 1 -10.29 8.88 2.12
CA MET A 1 -10.62 7.45 2.35
C MET A 1 -9.65 6.91 3.40
N SER A 2 -10.05 6.00 4.31
CA SER A 2 -9.19 5.62 5.44
C SER A 2 -9.00 4.12 5.64
N LEU A 3 -7.76 3.71 5.96
CA LEU A 3 -7.32 2.36 6.30
C LEU A 3 -7.08 2.17 7.81
N ARG A 4 -7.31 3.19 8.65
CA ARG A 4 -7.01 3.16 10.10
C ARG A 4 -7.61 1.98 10.84
N THR A 5 -8.87 1.64 10.55
CA THR A 5 -9.55 0.50 11.19
C THR A 5 -8.93 -0.83 10.78
N TYR A 6 -8.51 -0.95 9.52
CA TYR A 6 -7.81 -2.12 9.02
C TYR A 6 -6.44 -2.26 9.69
N ILE A 7 -5.63 -1.18 9.74
CA ILE A 7 -4.30 -1.18 10.40
C ILE A 7 -4.40 -1.64 11.86
N ARG A 8 -5.39 -1.13 12.61
CA ARG A 8 -5.63 -1.57 14.01
C ARG A 8 -5.94 -3.06 14.11
N LYS A 9 -6.80 -3.57 13.23
CA LYS A 9 -7.15 -4.99 13.20
C LYS A 9 -5.94 -5.85 12.85
N GLN A 10 -5.15 -5.43 11.87
CA GLN A 10 -3.96 -6.15 11.43
C GLN A 10 -2.93 -6.26 12.55
N LEU A 11 -2.70 -5.17 13.31
CA LEU A 11 -1.82 -5.23 14.48
C LEU A 11 -2.30 -6.26 15.49
N LYS A 12 -3.61 -6.33 15.77
CA LYS A 12 -4.16 -7.30 16.73
C LYS A 12 -4.06 -8.75 16.28
N LEU A 13 -3.96 -9.00 14.97
CA LEU A 13 -3.68 -10.34 14.44
C LEU A 13 -2.22 -10.74 14.62
N ILE A 14 -1.29 -9.78 14.52
CA ILE A 14 0.16 -10.02 14.64
C ILE A 14 0.60 -10.06 16.11
N ALA A 15 0.17 -9.09 16.92
CA ALA A 15 0.54 -8.94 18.32
C ALA A 15 -0.66 -8.48 19.16
N SER A 16 -1.32 -9.44 19.84
CA SER A 16 -2.53 -9.17 20.64
C SER A 16 -2.29 -8.20 21.80
N GLU A 17 -1.12 -8.31 22.45
CA GLU A 17 -0.76 -7.55 23.66
C GLU A 17 -0.29 -6.12 23.36
N SER A 18 0.25 -5.89 22.16
CA SER A 18 0.79 -4.60 21.78
C SER A 18 -0.31 -3.58 21.52
N ARG A 19 -0.02 -2.32 21.84
CA ARG A 19 -0.90 -1.17 21.58
C ARG A 19 -0.28 -0.28 20.51
N ILE A 20 -1.10 0.52 19.85
CA ILE A 20 -0.64 1.50 18.87
C ILE A 20 -1.37 2.82 19.07
N SER A 21 -0.65 3.93 19.05
CA SER A 21 -1.23 5.26 19.19
C SER A 21 -2.04 5.65 17.94
N SER A 22 -3.03 6.53 18.10
CA SER A 22 -3.81 7.05 16.97
C SER A 22 -2.96 7.82 15.96
N VAL A 23 -1.92 8.49 16.43
CA VAL A 23 -0.94 9.23 15.62
C VAL A 23 -0.08 8.26 14.82
N ALA A 24 0.42 7.19 15.44
CA ALA A 24 1.20 6.14 14.77
C ALA A 24 0.41 5.47 13.64
N ILE A 25 -0.88 5.17 13.86
CA ILE A 25 -1.75 4.65 12.79
C ILE A 25 -1.87 5.66 11.65
N GLY A 26 -1.97 6.95 11.97
CA GLY A 26 -2.00 8.01 10.97
C GLY A 26 -0.71 8.06 10.15
N GLU A 27 0.44 7.88 10.78
CA GLU A 27 1.72 7.85 10.09
C GLU A 27 1.85 6.62 9.18
N ILE A 28 1.48 5.43 9.66
CA ILE A 28 1.45 4.21 8.82
C ILE A 28 0.48 4.39 7.65
N GLU A 29 -0.70 4.96 7.87
CA GLU A 29 -1.65 5.25 6.78
C GLU A 29 -1.06 6.21 5.75
N ALA A 30 -0.37 7.27 6.18
CA ALA A 30 0.30 8.20 5.28
C ALA A 30 1.41 7.53 4.46
N LEU A 31 2.22 6.67 5.08
CA LEU A 31 3.24 5.87 4.39
C LEU A 31 2.64 4.95 3.33
N LEU A 32 1.55 4.24 3.65
CA LEU A 32 0.86 3.39 2.70
C LEU A 32 0.29 4.19 1.51
N ILE A 33 -0.27 5.36 1.77
CA ILE A 33 -0.77 6.26 0.72
C ILE A 33 0.37 6.77 -0.15
N ASN A 34 1.50 7.22 0.42
CA ASN A 34 2.64 7.68 -0.36
C ASN A 34 3.24 6.57 -1.25
N ALA A 35 3.30 5.34 -0.73
CA ALA A 35 3.72 4.19 -1.54
C ALA A 35 2.72 3.90 -2.67
N LEU A 36 1.41 3.98 -2.40
CA LEU A 36 0.37 3.80 -3.40
C LEU A 36 0.44 4.89 -4.48
N GLU A 37 0.60 6.16 -4.11
CA GLU A 37 0.73 7.30 -5.03
C GLU A 37 1.89 7.08 -6.00
N LYS A 38 3.07 6.74 -5.49
CA LYS A 38 4.25 6.44 -6.32
C LYS A 38 3.98 5.29 -7.30
N VAL A 39 3.26 4.26 -6.87
CA VAL A 39 2.87 3.13 -7.75
C VAL A 39 1.83 3.58 -8.78
N VAL A 40 0.81 4.35 -8.41
CA VAL A 40 -0.26 4.75 -9.33
C VAL A 40 0.27 5.72 -10.38
N MET A 41 1.09 6.70 -10.01
CA MET A 41 1.68 7.67 -10.95
C MET A 41 2.53 6.96 -12.01
N ASN A 42 3.41 6.04 -11.61
CA ASN A 42 4.20 5.26 -12.56
C ASN A 42 3.34 4.32 -13.42
N ALA A 43 2.24 3.77 -12.88
CA ALA A 43 1.31 2.95 -13.66
C ALA A 43 0.56 3.77 -14.73
N ILE A 44 0.21 5.03 -14.42
CA ILE A 44 -0.37 5.97 -15.38
C ILE A 44 0.61 6.21 -16.54
N VAL A 45 1.88 6.52 -16.24
CA VAL A 45 2.93 6.72 -17.25
C VAL A 45 3.09 5.48 -18.14
N ILE A 46 3.15 4.28 -17.54
CA ILE A 46 3.21 3.01 -18.29
C ILE A 46 1.99 2.86 -19.21
N LYS A 47 0.78 3.12 -18.70
CA LYS A 47 -0.46 2.99 -19.46
C LYS A 47 -0.51 3.92 -20.67
N MET A 48 -0.06 5.16 -20.48
CA MET A 48 -0.01 6.16 -21.55
C MET A 48 0.96 5.76 -22.67
N ASN A 49 2.12 5.23 -22.31
CA ASN A 49 3.09 4.73 -23.27
C ASN A 49 2.53 3.57 -24.10
N CYS A 50 1.62 2.77 -23.53
CA CYS A 50 0.88 1.74 -24.26
C CYS A 50 -0.28 2.27 -25.13
N ARG A 51 -0.55 3.59 -25.13
CA ARG A 51 -1.67 4.25 -25.85
C ARG A 51 -3.04 3.67 -25.52
N LYS A 52 -3.22 3.17 -24.29
CA LYS A 52 -4.50 2.65 -23.79
C LYS A 52 -5.03 3.58 -22.69
N ARG A 53 -6.34 3.48 -22.39
CA ARG A 53 -7.02 4.38 -21.44
C ARG A 53 -7.50 3.71 -20.16
N THR A 54 -7.26 2.41 -19.97
CA THR A 54 -7.65 1.67 -18.76
C THR A 54 -6.41 1.14 -18.06
N VAL A 55 -6.14 1.64 -16.86
CA VAL A 55 -5.11 1.14 -15.93
C VAL A 55 -5.55 -0.23 -15.41
N GLU A 56 -4.81 -1.25 -15.78
CA GLU A 56 -5.04 -2.67 -15.47
C GLU A 56 -4.07 -3.14 -14.37
N ALA A 57 -4.35 -4.31 -13.79
CA ALA A 57 -3.49 -4.91 -12.76
C ALA A 57 -2.03 -5.10 -13.23
N ARG A 58 -1.82 -5.36 -14.52
CA ARG A 58 -0.47 -5.53 -15.11
C ARG A 58 0.35 -4.23 -15.09
N ASP A 59 -0.31 -3.07 -15.22
CA ASP A 59 0.39 -1.78 -15.14
C ASP A 59 0.78 -1.46 -13.70
N ILE A 60 -0.08 -1.82 -12.75
CA ILE A 60 0.24 -1.75 -11.31
C ILE A 60 1.40 -2.70 -10.98
N GLU A 61 1.38 -3.95 -11.47
CA GLU A 61 2.49 -4.88 -11.27
C GLU A 61 3.81 -4.35 -11.82
N ALA A 62 3.81 -3.85 -13.06
CA ALA A 62 4.99 -3.29 -13.69
C ALA A 62 5.49 -2.08 -12.91
N SER A 63 4.58 -1.21 -12.47
CA SER A 63 4.91 -0.05 -11.64
C SER A 63 5.50 -0.45 -10.29
N VAL A 64 4.96 -1.46 -9.61
CA VAL A 64 5.51 -1.98 -8.34
C VAL A 64 6.96 -2.46 -8.50
N LYS A 65 7.30 -3.01 -9.66
CA LYS A 65 8.69 -3.41 -9.98
C LYS A 65 9.64 -2.22 -10.10
N VAL A 66 9.14 -1.06 -10.54
CA VAL A 66 9.94 0.15 -10.77
C VAL A 66 9.96 1.07 -9.55
N SER A 67 8.85 1.15 -8.82
CA SER A 67 8.62 2.12 -7.74
C SER A 67 9.14 1.66 -6.38
N LEU A 68 9.14 0.35 -6.12
CA LEU A 68 9.50 -0.21 -4.82
C LEU A 68 10.91 -0.84 -4.86
N PRO A 69 11.66 -0.78 -3.74
CA PRO A 69 12.94 -1.47 -3.58
C PRO A 69 12.84 -2.98 -3.81
N SER A 70 13.98 -3.61 -4.05
CA SER A 70 14.06 -4.95 -4.64
C SER A 70 13.30 -6.04 -3.84
N GLU A 71 13.53 -6.16 -2.54
CA GLU A 71 12.89 -7.19 -1.71
C GLU A 71 11.40 -6.86 -1.46
N ILE A 72 11.06 -5.61 -1.13
CA ILE A 72 9.66 -5.16 -0.98
C ILE A 72 8.86 -5.46 -2.26
N SER A 73 9.43 -5.14 -3.43
CA SER A 73 8.79 -5.39 -4.72
C SER A 73 8.57 -6.88 -4.95
N LYS A 74 9.57 -7.72 -4.70
CA LYS A 74 9.51 -9.17 -4.88
C LYS A 74 8.43 -9.82 -3.99
N TYR A 75 8.44 -9.55 -2.68
CA TYR A 75 7.47 -10.14 -1.76
C TYR A 75 6.06 -9.54 -1.94
N GLY A 76 5.98 -8.23 -2.17
CA GLY A 76 4.72 -7.54 -2.45
C GLY A 76 4.04 -8.09 -3.70
N ARG A 77 4.78 -8.25 -4.80
CA ARG A 77 4.26 -8.87 -6.03
C ARG A 77 3.84 -10.32 -5.81
N SER A 78 4.64 -11.12 -5.11
CA SER A 78 4.30 -12.53 -4.84
C SER A 78 2.99 -12.66 -4.07
N ARG A 79 2.78 -11.85 -3.02
CA ARG A 79 1.52 -11.82 -2.25
C ARG A 79 0.35 -11.28 -3.08
N ALA A 80 0.57 -10.21 -3.84
CA ALA A 80 -0.45 -9.62 -4.70
C ALA A 80 -0.90 -10.58 -5.82
N LEU A 81 0.04 -11.30 -6.44
CA LEU A 81 -0.25 -12.28 -7.47
C LEU A 81 -1.10 -13.44 -6.94
N LYS A 82 -0.82 -13.92 -5.72
CA LYS A 82 -1.66 -14.94 -5.06
C LYS A 82 -3.11 -14.46 -4.91
N ALA A 83 -3.31 -13.23 -4.45
CA ALA A 83 -4.64 -12.64 -4.30
C ALA A 83 -5.34 -12.43 -5.64
N TYR A 84 -4.61 -11.93 -6.65
CA TYR A 84 -5.08 -11.74 -8.02
C TYR A 84 -5.53 -13.05 -8.66
N THR A 85 -4.69 -14.09 -8.60
CA THR A 85 -5.00 -15.41 -9.14
C THR A 85 -6.21 -16.01 -8.43
N ARG A 86 -6.29 -15.91 -7.10
CA ARG A 86 -7.45 -16.40 -6.34
C ARG A 86 -8.74 -15.68 -6.74
N TYR A 87 -8.68 -14.36 -6.90
CA TYR A 87 -9.82 -13.55 -7.31
C TYR A 87 -10.34 -13.96 -8.69
N ASN A 88 -9.44 -14.14 -9.67
CA ASN A 88 -9.79 -14.51 -11.04
C ASN A 88 -10.16 -16.00 -11.20
N ALA A 89 -9.63 -16.90 -10.38
CA ALA A 89 -9.98 -18.31 -10.40
C ALA A 89 -11.37 -18.59 -9.83
N THR A 90 -11.92 -17.69 -9.01
CA THR A 90 -13.22 -17.89 -8.37
C THR A 90 -14.33 -17.55 -9.37
N THR A 91 -14.87 -18.55 -10.07
CA THR A 91 -15.96 -18.37 -11.04
C THR A 91 -17.35 -18.37 -10.41
N VAL A 92 -17.50 -19.02 -9.25
CA VAL A 92 -18.75 -19.07 -8.47
C VAL A 92 -18.59 -18.19 -7.24
N HIS A 93 -19.32 -17.09 -7.23
CA HIS A 93 -19.35 -16.18 -6.10
C HIS A 93 -20.69 -16.30 -5.38
N PRO A 94 -20.72 -16.72 -4.11
CA PRO A 94 -21.91 -16.56 -3.30
C PRO A 94 -22.38 -15.10 -3.34
N LYS A 95 -23.69 -14.88 -3.44
CA LYS A 95 -24.22 -13.51 -3.40
C LYS A 95 -23.83 -12.86 -2.06
N GLY A 96 -23.38 -11.60 -2.12
CA GLY A 96 -22.98 -10.83 -0.93
C GLY A 96 -21.55 -11.05 -0.45
N THR A 97 -20.73 -11.90 -1.09
CA THR A 97 -19.31 -12.00 -0.70
C THR A 97 -18.52 -10.76 -1.16
N SER A 98 -17.77 -10.16 -0.24
CA SER A 98 -16.95 -8.99 -0.54
C SER A 98 -15.79 -9.34 -1.50
N ARG A 99 -15.31 -8.35 -2.26
CA ARG A 99 -14.14 -8.54 -3.14
C ARG A 99 -12.86 -8.87 -2.38
N SER A 100 -12.69 -8.30 -1.19
CA SER A 100 -11.61 -8.67 -0.27
C SER A 100 -11.65 -10.16 0.08
N THR A 101 -12.81 -10.67 0.49
CA THR A 101 -12.99 -12.09 0.81
C THR A 101 -12.73 -13.00 -0.40
N LYS A 102 -13.19 -12.60 -1.59
CA LYS A 102 -12.93 -13.34 -2.85
C LYS A 102 -11.43 -13.41 -3.16
N ALA A 103 -10.72 -12.31 -2.99
CA ALA A 103 -9.28 -12.23 -3.19
C ALA A 103 -8.46 -12.87 -2.05
N GLY A 104 -9.09 -13.21 -0.92
CA GLY A 104 -8.37 -13.69 0.26
C GLY A 104 -7.56 -12.60 0.96
N LEU A 105 -8.04 -11.37 0.92
CA LEU A 105 -7.42 -10.20 1.51
C LEU A 105 -8.23 -9.71 2.72
N ASP A 106 -7.52 -9.27 3.75
CA ASP A 106 -8.09 -8.62 4.94
C ASP A 106 -8.25 -7.11 4.71
N ILE A 107 -7.40 -6.53 3.87
CA ILE A 107 -7.51 -5.13 3.47
C ILE A 107 -8.79 -4.90 2.64
N PRO A 108 -9.52 -3.79 2.88
CA PRO A 108 -10.71 -3.47 2.09
C PRO A 108 -10.35 -3.05 0.67
N VAL A 109 -10.54 -3.97 -0.30
CA VAL A 109 -10.24 -3.77 -1.73
C VAL A 109 -11.00 -2.59 -2.32
N SER A 110 -12.23 -2.36 -1.88
CA SER A 110 -13.03 -1.20 -2.31
C SER A 110 -12.38 0.14 -1.93
N ILE A 111 -11.78 0.24 -0.74
CA ILE A 111 -11.10 1.46 -0.29
C ILE A 111 -9.86 1.69 -1.15
N VAL A 112 -9.05 0.64 -1.36
CA VAL A 112 -7.83 0.71 -2.17
C VAL A 112 -8.14 1.09 -3.62
N GLU A 113 -9.15 0.46 -4.23
CA GLU A 113 -9.58 0.82 -5.58
C GLU A 113 -10.04 2.28 -5.68
N ASN A 114 -10.85 2.73 -4.72
CA ASN A 114 -11.34 4.09 -4.74
C ASN A 114 -10.20 5.11 -4.55
N MET A 115 -9.16 4.76 -3.77
CA MET A 115 -7.93 5.56 -3.68
C MET A 115 -7.23 5.67 -5.04
N ILE A 116 -7.05 4.54 -5.75
CA ILE A 116 -6.46 4.54 -7.10
C ILE A 116 -7.30 5.35 -8.07
N ARG A 117 -8.63 5.20 -8.04
CA ARG A 117 -9.54 5.97 -8.91
C ARG A 117 -9.44 7.47 -8.65
N SER A 118 -9.31 7.90 -7.39
CA SER A 118 -9.06 9.31 -7.05
C SER A 118 -7.75 9.78 -7.66
N MET A 119 -6.64 9.09 -7.36
CA MET A 119 -5.31 9.44 -7.85
C MET A 119 -5.23 9.51 -9.39
N VAL A 120 -5.93 8.60 -10.08
CA VAL A 120 -6.02 8.61 -11.55
C VAL A 120 -6.88 9.76 -12.07
N ALA A 121 -7.94 10.13 -11.35
CA ALA A 121 -8.80 11.26 -11.73
C ALA A 121 -8.17 12.63 -11.46
N ASP A 122 -7.34 12.71 -10.42
CA ASP A 122 -6.65 13.93 -9.98
C ASP A 122 -5.39 14.22 -10.82
N ASN A 123 -4.91 13.23 -11.57
CA ASN A 123 -3.78 13.40 -12.48
C ASN A 123 -4.13 14.29 -13.69
N GLU A 124 -3.14 14.97 -14.28
CA GLU A 124 -3.32 15.87 -15.44
C GLU A 124 -4.01 15.20 -16.64
N GLU A 125 -3.80 13.89 -16.76
CA GLU A 125 -4.29 13.08 -17.88
C GLU A 125 -5.74 12.64 -17.70
N LYS A 126 -6.63 13.38 -18.37
CA LYS A 126 -8.07 13.12 -18.28
C LYS A 126 -8.51 11.88 -19.06
N GLY A 127 -9.58 11.25 -18.55
CA GLY A 127 -10.26 10.15 -19.25
C GLY A 127 -9.63 8.77 -19.05
N LEU A 128 -8.69 8.62 -18.12
CA LEU A 128 -8.20 7.32 -17.68
C LEU A 128 -9.25 6.60 -16.82
N ARG A 129 -9.33 5.29 -17.01
CA ARG A 129 -10.19 4.37 -16.26
C ARG A 129 -9.32 3.41 -15.46
N VAL A 130 -9.88 2.85 -14.40
CA VAL A 130 -9.21 1.83 -13.56
C VAL A 130 -10.01 0.55 -13.63
N SER A 131 -9.33 -0.56 -13.91
CA SER A 131 -9.93 -1.90 -13.88
C SER A 131 -10.17 -2.35 -12.44
N ASP A 132 -11.19 -3.18 -12.21
CA ASP A 132 -11.50 -3.69 -10.87
C ASP A 132 -10.36 -4.55 -10.30
N GLU A 133 -9.66 -5.27 -11.17
CA GLU A 133 -8.53 -6.12 -10.80
C GLU A 133 -7.33 -5.30 -10.28
N SER A 134 -7.18 -4.04 -10.72
CA SER A 134 -6.13 -3.14 -10.26
C SER A 134 -6.23 -2.89 -8.74
N GLY A 135 -7.46 -2.78 -8.22
CA GLY A 135 -7.71 -2.64 -6.80
C GLY A 135 -7.35 -3.90 -6.00
N VAL A 136 -7.56 -5.09 -6.57
CA VAL A 136 -7.18 -6.37 -5.95
C VAL A 136 -5.67 -6.49 -5.87
N TYR A 137 -4.97 -6.23 -6.97
CA TYR A 137 -3.51 -6.34 -7.02
C TYR A 137 -2.85 -5.34 -6.07
N ALA A 138 -3.23 -4.06 -6.17
CA ALA A 138 -2.73 -3.02 -5.25
C ALA A 138 -3.09 -3.32 -3.79
N GLY A 139 -4.28 -3.88 -3.53
CA GLY A 139 -4.68 -4.33 -2.20
C GLY A 139 -3.71 -5.36 -1.63
N GLY A 140 -3.32 -6.37 -2.42
CA GLY A 140 -2.33 -7.35 -1.98
C GLY A 140 -0.95 -6.74 -1.67
N VAL A 141 -0.50 -5.76 -2.45
CA VAL A 141 0.74 -5.03 -2.19
C VAL A 141 0.64 -4.21 -0.90
N LEU A 142 -0.44 -3.47 -0.71
CA LEU A 142 -0.64 -2.64 0.49
C LEU A 142 -0.84 -3.46 1.75
N GLN A 143 -1.52 -4.61 1.67
CA GLN A 143 -1.64 -5.53 2.79
C GLN A 143 -0.26 -6.05 3.21
N TYR A 144 0.57 -6.45 2.24
CA TYR A 144 1.96 -6.82 2.53
C TYR A 144 2.73 -5.68 3.20
N LEU A 145 2.72 -4.49 2.61
CA LEU A 145 3.45 -3.33 3.15
C LEU A 145 2.94 -2.92 4.54
N THR A 146 1.64 -3.07 4.81
CA THR A 146 1.07 -2.81 6.14
C THR A 146 1.65 -3.76 7.17
N ILE A 147 1.75 -5.05 6.83
CA ILE A 147 2.32 -6.07 7.72
C ILE A 147 3.79 -5.76 7.98
N GLU A 148 4.57 -5.50 6.92
CA GLU A 148 5.99 -5.16 7.02
C GLU A 148 6.21 -3.94 7.95
N LEU A 149 5.48 -2.85 7.73
CA LEU A 149 5.54 -1.64 8.56
C LEU A 149 5.19 -1.91 10.02
N LEU A 150 4.20 -2.77 10.29
CA LEU A 150 3.83 -3.14 11.65
C LEU A 150 4.87 -4.04 12.30
N GLU A 151 5.44 -5.00 11.57
CA GLU A 151 6.46 -5.93 12.07
C GLU A 151 7.77 -5.19 12.43
N VAL A 152 8.26 -4.29 11.57
CA VAL A 152 9.45 -3.49 11.90
C VAL A 152 9.20 -2.54 13.06
N SER A 153 7.99 -1.98 13.15
CA SER A 153 7.60 -1.10 14.26
C SER A 153 7.47 -1.85 15.59
N LEU A 154 6.96 -3.09 15.55
CA LEU A 154 6.90 -3.97 16.71
C LEU A 154 8.30 -4.34 17.20
N HIS A 155 9.18 -4.74 16.28
CA HIS A 155 10.57 -5.07 16.60
C HIS A 155 11.30 -3.89 17.24
N GLU A 156 11.09 -2.68 16.72
CA GLU A 156 11.68 -1.47 17.29
C GLU A 156 11.08 -1.11 18.65
N ALA A 157 9.76 -1.27 18.84
CA ALA A 157 9.11 -1.08 20.13
C ALA A 157 9.66 -2.03 21.19
N ASP A 158 9.86 -3.30 20.84
CA ASP A 158 10.40 -4.33 21.73
C ASP A 158 11.85 -4.03 22.12
N LYS A 159 12.69 -3.57 21.18
CA LYS A 159 14.06 -3.10 21.47
C LYS A 159 14.07 -1.94 22.46
N GLU A 160 13.12 -1.00 22.35
CA GLU A 160 12.96 0.12 23.27
C GLU A 160 12.21 -0.25 24.57
N ASN A 161 11.85 -1.52 24.76
CA ASN A 161 11.03 -2.02 25.88
C ASN A 161 9.68 -1.29 26.02
N LYS A 162 9.05 -0.95 24.89
CA LYS A 162 7.77 -0.25 24.81
C LYS A 162 6.66 -1.19 24.36
N LYS A 163 5.59 -1.27 25.16
CA LYS A 163 4.36 -2.01 24.79
C LYS A 163 3.45 -1.26 23.81
N THR A 164 3.73 0.01 23.56
CA THR A 164 2.91 0.88 22.72
C THR A 164 3.76 1.42 21.57
N ILE A 165 3.33 1.13 20.34
CA ILE A 165 3.90 1.71 19.12
C ILE A 165 3.44 3.16 19.02
N THR A 166 4.39 4.09 19.10
CA THR A 166 4.21 5.53 18.85
C THR A 166 4.69 5.89 17.45
N ASP A 167 4.35 7.08 16.98
CA ASP A 167 4.81 7.62 15.71
C ASP A 167 6.34 7.69 15.64
N THR A 168 6.99 8.06 16.74
CA THR A 168 8.45 8.06 16.84
C THR A 168 9.05 6.68 16.59
N ILE A 169 8.43 5.62 17.15
CA ILE A 169 8.88 4.23 16.92
C ILE A 169 8.71 3.86 15.44
N VAL A 170 7.57 4.19 14.82
CA VAL A 170 7.34 3.94 13.39
C VAL A 170 8.40 4.62 12.54
N VAL A 171 8.65 5.91 12.78
CA VAL A 171 9.65 6.69 12.03
C VAL A 171 11.05 6.13 12.22
N ASN A 172 11.43 5.79 13.46
CA ASN A 172 12.74 5.21 13.75
C ASN A 172 12.91 3.83 13.09
N ALA A 173 11.88 2.98 13.14
CA ALA A 173 11.88 1.67 12.52
C ALA A 173 12.08 1.79 10.99
N VAL A 174 11.31 2.65 10.34
CA VAL A 174 11.41 2.89 8.89
C VAL A 174 12.78 3.45 8.50
N LYS A 175 13.31 4.41 9.25
CA LYS A 175 14.64 5.00 8.95
C LYS A 175 15.79 4.01 9.11
N LYS A 176 15.65 3.01 9.99
CA LYS A 176 16.67 1.99 10.24
C LYS A 176 16.60 0.82 9.26
N ASP A 177 15.42 0.57 8.71
CA ASP A 177 15.21 -0.46 7.70
C ASP A 177 15.73 0.01 6.34
N ILE A 178 16.51 -0.84 5.66
CA ILE A 178 17.20 -0.48 4.42
C ILE A 178 16.19 -0.22 3.30
N ASP A 179 15.25 -1.16 3.09
CA ASP A 179 14.29 -1.06 1.99
C ASP A 179 13.21 0.00 2.29
N LEU A 180 12.67 0.06 3.50
CA LEU A 180 11.67 1.08 3.85
C LEU A 180 12.30 2.48 3.91
N GLY A 181 13.54 2.58 4.39
CA GLY A 181 14.31 3.82 4.38
C GLY A 181 14.54 4.33 2.95
N GLU A 182 14.87 3.44 2.01
CA GLU A 182 14.97 3.78 0.58
C GLU A 182 13.61 4.17 -0.01
N LEU A 183 12.55 3.39 0.27
CA LEU A 183 11.21 3.63 -0.25
C LEU A 183 10.66 5.01 0.19
N PHE A 184 10.92 5.40 1.44
CA PHE A 184 10.42 6.63 2.05
C PHE A 184 11.51 7.70 2.21
N HIS A 185 12.57 7.63 1.42
CA HIS A 185 13.71 8.54 1.51
C HIS A 185 13.29 10.01 1.43
N CYS A 186 12.49 10.37 0.41
CA CYS A 186 12.01 11.74 0.22
C CYS A 186 11.16 12.25 1.38
N ARG A 187 10.42 11.37 2.08
CA ARG A 187 9.59 11.77 3.21
C ARG A 187 10.43 12.11 4.45
N TYR A 188 11.48 11.33 4.70
CA TYR A 188 12.16 11.33 6.01
C TYR A 188 13.57 11.90 6.02
N PHE A 189 14.22 11.96 4.86
CA PHE A 189 15.61 12.41 4.73
C PHE A 189 15.72 13.64 3.82
N GLU A 190 14.77 13.87 2.90
CA GLU A 190 14.73 15.05 2.03
C GLU A 190 13.36 15.76 2.03
N PRO A 191 12.87 16.25 3.18
CA PRO A 191 11.52 16.83 3.28
C PRO A 191 11.32 18.05 2.37
N SER A 192 12.39 18.77 1.99
CA SER A 192 12.34 19.88 1.04
C SER A 192 11.96 19.47 -0.40
N ARG A 193 12.02 18.19 -0.74
CA ARG A 193 11.59 17.66 -2.06
C ARG A 193 10.10 17.31 -2.12
N MET A 194 9.41 17.18 -0.98
CA MET A 194 7.96 16.94 -0.96
C MET A 194 7.18 18.12 -1.56
N ASP A 195 7.66 19.35 -1.34
CA ASP A 195 7.02 20.58 -1.85
C ASP A 195 7.01 20.68 -3.39
N PHE A 196 7.89 19.94 -4.07
CA PHE A 196 7.94 19.88 -5.54
C PHE A 196 7.01 18.83 -6.15
N VAL A 197 6.58 17.82 -5.38
CA VAL A 197 5.72 16.73 -5.87
C VAL A 197 4.23 17.05 -5.63
N VAL A 198 3.91 17.87 -4.63
CA VAL A 198 2.54 18.35 -4.37
C VAL A 198 2.17 19.57 -5.23
N CYS A 199 3.18 20.26 -5.79
CA CYS A 199 3.00 21.43 -6.64
C CYS A 199 3.54 21.18 -8.05
N ASN A 200 2.89 20.31 -8.82
CA ASN A 200 2.75 20.38 -10.28
C ASN A 200 1.55 19.52 -10.68
#